data_AF-A0AAW3A536-F1
#
_entry.id   AF-A0AAW3A536-F1
#
_cell.length_a   1.000
_cell.length_b   1.000
_cell.length_c   1.000
_cell.angle_alpha   90.00
_cell.angle_beta   90.00
_cell.angle_gamma   90.00
#
_symmetry.space_group_name_H-M   'P 1'
#
loop_
_entity.id
_entity.type
_entity.pdbx_description
1 polymer ?
#
loop_
_entity_poly.entity_id
_entity_poly.type
_entity_poly.pdbx_seq_one_letter_code
_entity_poly.pdbx_strand_id
1 'polypeptide(L)'
;MDDPSSVLPPPLNTGAAESVVFPPSFAERDLEELKRRDREQQITRSLWTQRVSGLWGTEPPYEEQAEDRSGWVLGALFYTWIGYYVYEASREQLTESRLPKPTRQYRAYNAGVALSAELQRQRARRHAWDGYVGARVGVLWDDASDGVLRWVGAVQQYGTPRQLYAGVEWRVAPSRRRGGWAGRCMR
;
A
#
# COMPACT_ATOMS: atom_id res chain seq x y z
N MET A 1 22.99 0.35 81.76
CA MET A 1 23.49 -0.81 81.01
C MET A 1 22.53 -1.95 81.33
N ASP A 2 21.65 -2.44 80.46
CA ASP A 2 21.60 -2.38 78.99
C ASP A 2 20.17 -2.54 78.44
N ASP A 3 20.03 -2.09 77.20
CA ASP A 3 18.95 -2.02 76.19
C ASP A 3 17.70 -2.93 76.25
N PRO A 4 16.51 -2.41 75.84
CA PRO A 4 15.38 -3.21 75.38
C PRO A 4 15.29 -3.15 73.83
N SER A 5 15.82 -4.15 73.12
CA SER A 5 15.51 -4.34 71.69
C SER A 5 15.85 -5.75 71.19
N SER A 6 15.00 -6.24 70.28
CA SER A 6 15.13 -7.46 69.45
C SER A 6 14.57 -8.77 69.99
N VAL A 7 13.28 -9.00 69.72
CA VAL A 7 12.80 -10.34 69.35
C VAL A 7 12.08 -10.22 67.99
N LEU A 8 12.63 -10.93 67.01
CA LEU A 8 12.26 -10.94 65.59
C LEU A 8 10.81 -11.39 65.36
N PRO A 9 10.13 -10.89 64.30
CA PRO A 9 8.85 -11.45 63.86
C PRO A 9 9.04 -12.87 63.29
N PRO A 10 8.00 -13.73 63.36
CA PRO A 10 8.08 -15.12 62.94
C PRO A 10 8.37 -15.24 61.44
N PRO A 11 9.02 -16.33 60.99
CA PRO A 11 9.36 -16.52 59.59
C PRO A 11 8.08 -16.60 58.75
N LEU A 12 7.99 -15.71 57.77
CA LEU A 12 6.99 -15.76 56.71
C LEU A 12 7.06 -17.14 56.04
N ASN A 13 5.94 -17.86 56.07
CA ASN A 13 5.71 -19.08 55.30
C ASN A 13 6.20 -18.86 53.86
N THR A 14 7.31 -19.50 53.51
CA THR A 14 7.72 -19.72 52.12
C THR A 14 6.83 -20.82 51.53
N GLY A 15 5.53 -20.53 51.45
CA GLY A 15 4.69 -21.18 50.46
C GLY A 15 5.32 -20.89 49.11
N ALA A 16 5.61 -21.94 48.35
CA ALA A 16 6.12 -21.85 46.99
C ALA A 16 5.42 -20.69 46.29
N ALA A 17 6.20 -19.71 45.83
CA ALA A 17 5.70 -18.65 44.99
C ALA A 17 5.00 -19.34 43.83
N GLU A 18 3.68 -19.42 43.91
CA GLU A 18 2.82 -19.87 42.82
C GLU A 18 3.21 -18.93 41.69
N SER A 19 4.00 -19.44 40.75
CA SER A 19 4.43 -18.66 39.62
C SER A 19 3.15 -18.29 38.92
N VAL A 20 2.72 -17.04 39.11
CA VAL A 20 1.63 -16.45 38.33
C VAL A 20 2.16 -16.47 36.91
N VAL A 21 1.80 -17.54 36.18
CA VAL A 21 2.04 -17.66 34.76
C VAL A 21 1.14 -16.61 34.15
N PHE A 22 1.70 -15.41 33.93
CA PHE A 22 1.02 -14.39 33.18
C PHE A 22 0.69 -15.00 31.82
N PRO A 23 -0.60 -15.07 31.44
CA PRO A 23 -0.94 -15.49 30.09
C PRO A 23 -0.22 -14.59 29.09
N PRO A 24 0.11 -15.07 27.87
CA PRO A 24 0.72 -14.25 26.83
C PRO A 24 -0.04 -12.93 26.78
N SER A 25 0.70 -11.84 26.95
CA SER A 25 0.12 -10.53 27.24
C SER A 25 -0.96 -10.24 26.21
N PHE A 26 -2.08 -9.62 26.60
CA PHE A 26 -3.16 -9.32 25.65
C PHE A 26 -2.64 -8.64 24.37
N ALA A 27 -1.57 -7.86 24.48
CA ALA A 27 -0.84 -7.24 23.37
C ALA A 27 -0.19 -8.23 22.38
N GLU A 28 0.37 -9.36 22.84
CA GLU A 28 0.94 -10.39 21.97
C GLU A 28 -0.14 -11.12 21.17
N ARG A 29 -1.30 -11.39 21.78
CA ARG A 29 -2.45 -11.98 21.07
C ARG A 29 -3.01 -11.03 20.02
N ASP A 30 -3.15 -9.75 20.39
CA ASP A 30 -3.59 -8.69 19.47
C ASP A 30 -2.62 -8.57 18.28
N LEU A 31 -1.31 -8.65 18.53
CA LEU A 31 -0.28 -8.59 17.48
C LEU A 31 -0.31 -9.80 16.54
N GLU A 32 -0.43 -11.01 17.06
CA GLU A 32 -0.52 -12.22 16.22
C GLU A 32 -1.81 -12.23 15.38
N GLU A 33 -2.92 -11.75 15.94
CA GLU A 33 -4.15 -11.56 15.18
C GLU A 33 -3.96 -10.55 14.03
N LEU A 34 -3.29 -9.43 14.26
CA LEU A 34 -2.99 -8.45 13.22
C LEU A 34 -2.08 -9.01 12.14
N LYS A 35 -1.03 -9.76 12.52
CA LYS A 35 -0.16 -10.45 11.54
C LYS A 35 -0.96 -11.45 10.69
N ARG A 36 -1.90 -12.18 11.29
CA ARG A 36 -2.77 -13.11 10.56
C ARG A 36 -3.63 -12.36 9.55
N ARG A 37 -4.31 -11.28 9.97
CA ARG A 37 -5.15 -10.46 9.08
C ARG A 37 -4.35 -9.84 7.93
N ASP A 38 -3.14 -9.34 8.19
CA ASP A 38 -2.25 -8.81 7.15
C ASP A 38 -1.85 -9.89 6.13
N ARG A 39 -1.49 -11.10 6.60
CA ARG A 39 -1.21 -12.22 5.68
C ARG A 39 -2.41 -12.59 4.81
N GLU A 40 -3.60 -12.70 5.40
CA GLU A 40 -4.84 -12.98 4.66
C GLU A 40 -5.13 -11.92 3.59
N GLN A 41 -4.91 -10.65 3.92
CA GLN A 41 -5.05 -9.54 3.00
C GLN A 41 -4.01 -9.59 1.86
N GLN A 42 -2.75 -9.91 2.18
CA GLN A 42 -1.68 -10.07 1.18
C GLN A 42 -1.97 -11.21 0.21
N ILE A 43 -2.46 -12.35 0.71
CA ILE A 43 -2.89 -13.49 -0.12
C ILE A 43 -4.05 -13.09 -1.03
N THR A 44 -5.08 -12.47 -0.47
CA THR A 44 -6.26 -12.02 -1.25
C THR A 44 -5.84 -11.06 -2.37
N ARG A 45 -4.92 -10.14 -2.06
CA ARG A 45 -4.38 -9.19 -3.02
C ARG A 45 -3.54 -9.84 -4.12
N SER A 46 -2.70 -10.82 -3.77
CA SER A 46 -1.87 -11.51 -4.76
C SER A 46 -2.72 -12.34 -5.73
N LEU A 47 -3.71 -13.07 -5.19
CA LEU A 47 -4.69 -13.82 -5.98
C LEU A 47 -5.50 -12.90 -6.91
N TRP A 48 -5.95 -11.75 -6.39
CA TRP A 48 -6.65 -10.77 -7.21
C TRP A 48 -5.77 -10.22 -8.34
N THR A 49 -4.50 -9.92 -8.06
CA THR A 49 -3.55 -9.41 -9.05
C THR A 49 -3.29 -10.45 -10.14
N GLN A 50 -3.11 -11.72 -9.77
CA GLN A 50 -2.98 -12.83 -10.72
C GLN A 50 -4.24 -12.98 -11.57
N ARG A 51 -5.43 -12.92 -10.96
CA ARG A 51 -6.71 -13.01 -11.68
C ARG A 51 -6.85 -11.90 -12.71
N VAL A 52 -6.57 -10.65 -12.33
CA VAL A 52 -6.63 -9.50 -13.25
C VAL A 52 -5.62 -9.63 -14.37
N SER A 53 -4.38 -10.06 -14.07
CA SER A 53 -3.38 -10.35 -15.11
C SER A 53 -3.86 -11.43 -16.07
N GLY A 54 -4.53 -12.47 -15.56
CA GLY A 54 -5.09 -13.55 -16.37
C GLY A 54 -6.22 -13.12 -17.31
N LEU A 55 -6.97 -12.06 -16.97
CA LEU A 55 -8.06 -11.54 -17.83
C LEU A 55 -7.56 -10.98 -19.16
N TRP A 56 -6.34 -10.45 -19.21
CA TRP A 56 -5.76 -9.93 -20.44
C TRP A 56 -5.30 -11.05 -21.38
N GLY A 57 -4.94 -12.22 -20.84
CA GLY A 57 -4.42 -13.33 -21.64
C GLY A 57 -2.99 -13.09 -22.13
N THR A 58 -2.64 -13.73 -23.24
CA THR A 58 -1.32 -13.58 -23.88
C THR A 58 -1.29 -12.37 -24.81
N GLU A 59 -0.15 -11.67 -24.88
CA GLU A 59 0.03 -10.57 -25.82
C GLU A 59 -0.18 -11.05 -27.27
N PRO A 60 -1.03 -10.38 -28.07
CA PRO A 60 -1.17 -10.67 -29.49
C PRO A 60 0.18 -10.48 -30.22
N PRO A 61 0.49 -11.30 -31.24
CA PRO A 61 1.73 -11.18 -31.97
C PRO A 61 1.92 -9.75 -32.49
N TYR A 62 3.16 -9.29 -32.40
CA TYR A 62 3.57 -7.94 -32.78
C TYR A 62 4.54 -8.01 -33.94
N GLU A 63 4.23 -7.26 -34.99
CA GLU A 63 5.15 -7.00 -36.09
C GLU A 63 5.74 -5.62 -35.88
N GLU A 64 7.07 -5.53 -35.93
CA GLU A 64 7.78 -4.25 -35.79
C GLU A 64 7.33 -3.27 -36.86
N GLN A 65 6.92 -2.08 -36.43
CA GLN A 65 6.43 -1.04 -37.32
C GLN A 65 7.59 -0.24 -37.92
N ALA A 66 7.32 0.52 -38.97
CA ALA A 66 8.31 1.39 -39.59
C ALA A 66 8.88 2.40 -38.58
N GLU A 67 8.06 2.88 -37.64
CA GLU A 67 8.47 3.75 -36.54
C GLU A 67 9.50 3.06 -35.62
N ASP A 68 9.29 1.82 -35.20
CA ASP A 68 10.26 1.12 -34.32
C ASP A 68 11.62 0.91 -35.00
N ARG A 69 11.60 0.60 -36.30
CA ARG A 69 12.80 0.34 -37.09
C ARG A 69 13.61 1.60 -37.38
N SER A 70 12.98 2.77 -37.33
CA SER A 70 13.60 4.05 -37.70
C SER A 70 14.58 4.61 -36.67
N GLY A 71 14.64 3.99 -35.50
CA GLY A 71 15.57 4.34 -34.42
C GLY A 71 15.17 5.62 -33.69
N TRP A 72 15.69 5.77 -32.48
CA TRP A 72 15.32 6.86 -31.57
C TRP A 72 15.65 8.25 -32.13
N VAL A 73 16.82 8.43 -32.73
CA VAL A 73 17.32 9.78 -33.07
C VAL A 73 16.70 10.29 -34.37
N LEU A 74 16.89 9.56 -35.47
CA LEU A 74 16.40 10.01 -36.78
C LEU A 74 14.89 9.77 -36.93
N GLY A 75 14.43 8.60 -36.49
CA GLY A 75 13.04 8.19 -36.56
C GLY A 75 12.10 9.01 -35.69
N ALA A 76 12.42 9.17 -34.40
CA ALA A 76 11.51 9.83 -33.47
C ALA A 76 11.54 11.37 -33.55
N LEU A 77 12.70 11.97 -33.88
CA LEU A 77 12.81 13.44 -33.94
C LEU A 77 12.42 14.01 -35.30
N PHE A 78 12.78 13.32 -36.39
CA PHE A 78 12.59 13.82 -37.76
C PHE A 78 11.50 13.08 -38.53
N TYR A 79 10.82 12.11 -37.90
CA TYR A 79 9.71 11.35 -38.49
C TYR A 79 10.05 10.74 -39.85
N THR A 80 11.30 10.31 -40.05
CA THR A 80 11.78 9.83 -41.36
C THR A 80 10.97 8.65 -41.90
N TRP A 81 10.38 7.84 -41.02
CA TRP A 81 9.52 6.72 -41.37
C TRP A 81 8.17 7.13 -41.98
N ILE A 82 7.69 8.36 -41.75
CA ILE A 82 6.37 8.79 -42.25
C ILE A 82 6.40 9.16 -43.74
N GLY A 83 7.58 9.46 -44.28
CA GLY A 83 7.74 9.98 -45.64
C GLY A 83 7.14 9.07 -46.72
N TYR A 84 7.27 7.74 -46.55
CA TYR A 84 6.64 6.77 -47.46
C TYR A 84 5.11 6.91 -47.51
N TYR A 85 4.47 7.07 -46.35
CA TYR A 85 3.01 7.23 -46.25
C TYR A 85 2.54 8.57 -46.78
N VAL A 86 3.30 9.65 -46.54
CA VAL A 86 3.01 10.99 -47.10
C VAL A 86 3.08 10.94 -48.63
N TYR A 87 4.07 10.26 -49.19
CA TYR A 87 4.20 10.07 -50.64
C TYR A 87 3.01 9.28 -51.22
N GLU A 88 2.65 8.13 -50.64
CA GLU A 88 1.48 7.35 -51.06
C GLU A 88 0.17 8.14 -50.95
N ALA A 89 0.00 8.91 -49.87
CA ALA A 89 -1.14 9.79 -49.67
C ALA A 89 -1.26 10.85 -50.77
N SER A 90 -0.13 11.47 -51.16
CA SER A 90 -0.10 12.46 -52.25
C SER A 90 -0.47 11.91 -53.63
N ARG A 91 -0.40 10.58 -53.79
CA ARG A 91 -0.80 9.87 -55.01
C ARG A 91 -2.22 9.31 -54.93
N GLU A 92 -2.94 9.57 -53.83
CA GLU A 92 -4.26 9.01 -53.54
C GLU A 92 -4.27 7.46 -53.51
N GLN A 93 -3.13 6.84 -53.20
CA GLN A 93 -2.95 5.38 -53.17
C GLN A 93 -2.99 4.81 -51.74
N LEU A 94 -3.26 5.67 -50.75
CA LEU A 94 -3.28 5.29 -49.35
C LEU A 94 -4.59 4.54 -49.01
N THR A 95 -4.50 3.22 -48.91
CA THR A 95 -5.57 2.36 -48.42
C THR A 95 -5.44 2.13 -46.90
N GLU A 96 -6.54 1.88 -46.21
CA GLU A 96 -6.58 1.53 -44.78
C GLU A 96 -5.61 0.40 -44.41
N SER A 97 -5.53 -0.64 -45.26
CA SER A 97 -4.62 -1.78 -45.05
C SER A 97 -3.13 -1.41 -45.09
N ARG A 98 -2.79 -0.27 -45.70
CA ARG A 98 -1.43 0.26 -45.79
C ARG A 98 -1.11 1.26 -44.70
N LEU A 99 -2.07 1.66 -43.86
CA LEU A 99 -1.78 2.57 -42.76
C LEU A 99 -0.81 1.92 -41.76
N PRO A 100 0.10 2.71 -41.16
CA PRO A 100 0.95 2.21 -40.09
C PRO A 100 0.07 1.76 -38.92
N LYS A 101 0.37 0.58 -38.37
CA LYS A 101 -0.30 0.11 -37.16
C LYS A 101 0.32 0.81 -35.94
N PRO A 102 -0.41 0.94 -34.82
CA PRO A 102 0.16 1.51 -33.60
C PRO A 102 1.37 0.70 -33.14
N THR A 103 2.42 1.42 -32.70
CA THR A 103 3.61 0.80 -32.10
C THR A 103 3.23 0.05 -30.83
N ARG A 104 4.09 -0.90 -30.43
CA ARG A 104 3.81 -1.86 -29.36
C ARG A 104 3.23 -1.20 -28.10
N GLN A 105 3.83 -0.10 -27.65
CA GLN A 105 3.42 0.61 -26.43
C GLN A 105 2.03 1.26 -26.52
N TYR A 106 1.60 1.67 -27.70
CA TYR A 106 0.31 2.35 -27.91
C TYR A 106 -0.81 1.40 -28.32
N ARG A 107 -0.55 0.09 -28.41
CA ARG A 107 -1.59 -0.91 -28.64
C ARG A 107 -2.55 -0.95 -27.45
N ALA A 108 -3.84 -1.11 -27.72
CA ALA A 108 -4.88 -1.20 -26.70
C ALA A 108 -4.59 -2.25 -25.63
N TYR A 109 -4.01 -3.39 -26.02
CA TYR A 109 -3.57 -4.43 -25.09
C TYR A 109 -2.52 -3.90 -24.08
N ASN A 110 -1.41 -3.33 -24.56
CA ASN A 110 -0.31 -2.88 -23.70
C ASN A 110 -0.69 -1.67 -22.85
N ALA A 111 -1.42 -0.71 -23.44
CA ALA A 111 -1.97 0.42 -22.70
C ALA A 111 -2.97 -0.04 -21.62
N GLY A 112 -3.83 -1.02 -21.95
CA GLY A 112 -4.81 -1.60 -21.03
C GLY A 112 -4.14 -2.36 -19.88
N VAL A 113 -3.14 -3.19 -20.16
CA VAL A 113 -2.34 -3.89 -19.15
C VAL A 113 -1.67 -2.89 -18.21
N ALA A 114 -1.00 -1.86 -18.74
CA ALA A 114 -0.35 -0.83 -17.94
C ALA A 114 -1.34 -0.07 -17.05
N LEU A 115 -2.48 0.35 -17.61
CA LEU A 115 -3.54 1.02 -16.86
C LEU A 115 -4.11 0.11 -15.75
N SER A 116 -4.38 -1.15 -16.07
CA SER A 116 -4.93 -2.10 -15.10
C SER A 116 -3.97 -2.33 -13.93
N ALA A 117 -2.66 -2.41 -14.20
CA ALA A 117 -1.63 -2.55 -13.18
C ALA A 117 -1.60 -1.31 -12.25
N GLU A 118 -1.70 -0.11 -12.82
CA GLU A 118 -1.71 1.12 -12.02
C GLU A 118 -2.99 1.25 -11.19
N LEU A 119 -4.15 0.86 -11.73
CA LEU A 119 -5.40 0.79 -10.96
C LEU A 119 -5.28 -0.21 -9.79
N GLN A 120 -4.64 -1.36 -9.99
CA GLN A 120 -4.39 -2.30 -8.89
C GLN A 120 -3.46 -1.69 -7.83
N ARG A 121 -2.41 -0.95 -8.23
CA ARG A 121 -1.53 -0.24 -7.28
C ARG A 121 -2.27 0.82 -6.49
N GLN A 122 -3.11 1.61 -7.13
CA GLN A 122 -3.91 2.63 -6.46
C GLN A 122 -4.93 2.01 -5.49
N ARG A 123 -5.65 0.96 -5.93
CA ARG A 123 -6.56 0.19 -5.07
C ARG A 123 -5.82 -0.36 -3.86
N ALA A 124 -4.68 -1.00 -4.09
CA ALA A 124 -3.86 -1.54 -3.03
C ALA A 124 -3.40 -0.50 -2.00
N ARG A 125 -3.02 0.70 -2.44
CA ARG A 125 -2.64 1.80 -1.53
C ARG A 125 -3.83 2.29 -0.71
N ARG A 126 -5.00 2.40 -1.34
CA ARG A 126 -6.23 2.86 -0.69
C ARG A 126 -6.73 1.86 0.37
N HIS A 127 -6.65 0.57 0.06
CA HIS A 127 -7.14 -0.53 0.89
C HIS A 127 -6.03 -1.21 1.70
N ALA A 128 -4.84 -0.60 1.78
CA ALA A 128 -3.71 -1.18 2.53
C ALA A 128 -4.04 -1.37 4.01
N TRP A 129 -4.94 -0.55 4.55
CA TRP A 129 -5.24 -0.48 5.97
C TRP A 129 -6.47 -1.28 6.39
N ASP A 130 -7.20 -1.89 5.44
CA ASP A 130 -8.49 -2.54 5.71
C ASP A 130 -8.36 -3.67 6.74
N GLY A 131 -7.30 -4.48 6.68
CA GLY A 131 -7.04 -5.55 7.65
C GLY A 131 -6.66 -5.07 9.06
N TYR A 132 -6.31 -3.80 9.21
CA TYR A 132 -6.01 -3.17 10.50
C TYR A 132 -7.23 -2.47 11.11
N VAL A 133 -8.35 -2.37 10.39
CA VAL A 133 -9.58 -1.82 10.97
C VAL A 133 -10.03 -2.71 12.13
N GLY A 134 -10.33 -2.09 13.27
CA GLY A 134 -10.61 -2.75 14.54
C GLY A 134 -9.37 -3.03 15.40
N ALA A 135 -8.15 -2.75 14.90
CA ALA A 135 -6.93 -2.86 15.69
C ALA A 135 -6.90 -1.83 16.83
N ARG A 136 -6.29 -2.21 17.95
CA ARG A 136 -5.93 -1.25 18.99
C ARG A 136 -4.81 -0.36 18.50
N VAL A 137 -4.93 0.93 18.78
CA VAL A 137 -3.96 1.95 18.40
C VAL A 137 -3.68 2.84 19.59
N GLY A 138 -2.39 3.06 19.82
CA GLY A 138 -1.88 4.01 20.80
C GLY A 138 -1.06 5.08 20.10
N VAL A 139 -0.84 6.19 20.79
CA VAL A 139 0.06 7.24 20.36
C VAL A 139 1.44 6.95 20.93
N LEU A 140 2.47 7.00 20.08
CA LEU A 140 3.84 6.61 20.44
C LEU A 140 4.41 7.31 21.69
N TRP A 141 3.96 8.53 22.00
CA TRP A 141 4.45 9.33 23.13
C TRP A 141 3.51 9.31 24.36
N ASP A 142 2.41 8.57 24.31
CA ASP A 142 1.42 8.52 25.39
C ASP A 142 1.01 7.06 25.61
N ASP A 143 1.72 6.36 26.50
CA ASP A 143 1.49 4.96 26.82
C ASP A 143 0.10 4.72 27.46
N ALA A 144 -0.55 5.77 27.97
CA ALA A 144 -1.90 5.70 28.51
C ALA A 144 -2.98 5.84 27.42
N SER A 145 -2.61 6.27 26.21
CA SER A 145 -3.56 6.42 25.11
C SER A 145 -3.96 5.06 24.53
N ASP A 146 -5.27 4.84 24.43
CA ASP A 146 -5.83 3.59 23.92
C ASP A 146 -7.07 3.91 23.08
N GLY A 147 -7.03 3.47 21.84
CA GLY A 147 -8.11 3.66 20.89
C GLY A 147 -8.23 2.48 19.94
N VAL A 148 -9.29 2.49 19.15
CA VAL A 148 -9.56 1.47 18.13
C VAL A 148 -9.61 2.15 16.77
N LEU A 149 -8.86 1.63 15.80
CA LEU A 149 -8.90 2.11 14.43
C LEU A 149 -10.26 1.77 13.79
N ARG A 150 -11.01 2.77 13.32
CA ARG A 150 -12.34 2.57 12.72
C ARG A 150 -12.35 2.73 11.21
N TRP A 151 -11.53 3.64 10.67
CA TRP A 151 -11.42 3.83 9.24
C TRP A 151 -10.06 4.43 8.86
N VAL A 152 -9.59 4.14 7.64
CA VAL A 152 -8.45 4.83 7.03
C VAL A 152 -8.78 5.14 5.58
N GLY A 153 -8.49 6.36 5.12
CA GLY A 153 -8.80 6.74 3.74
C GLY A 153 -8.41 8.17 3.38
N ALA A 154 -8.53 8.49 2.09
CA ALA A 154 -8.40 9.85 1.60
C ALA A 154 -9.70 10.62 1.85
N VAL A 155 -9.59 11.84 2.38
CA VAL A 155 -10.73 12.73 2.61
C VAL A 155 -10.75 13.79 1.52
N GLN A 156 -11.74 13.74 0.64
CA GLN A 156 -11.84 14.64 -0.52
C GLN A 156 -11.97 16.11 -0.10
N GLN A 157 -12.64 16.38 1.01
CA GLN A 157 -12.87 17.75 1.52
C GLN A 157 -11.59 18.51 1.87
N TYR A 158 -10.50 17.80 2.22
CA TYR A 158 -9.23 18.45 2.57
C TYR A 158 -8.35 18.76 1.37
N GLY A 159 -8.73 18.36 0.15
CA GLY A 159 -7.95 18.66 -1.05
C GLY A 159 -6.55 18.04 -1.08
N THR A 160 -6.28 17.05 -0.22
CA THR A 160 -4.97 16.39 -0.06
C THR A 160 -5.01 14.95 -0.55
N PRO A 161 -5.01 14.69 -1.87
CA PRO A 161 -5.22 13.35 -2.44
C PRO A 161 -4.08 12.37 -2.17
N ARG A 162 -2.90 12.85 -1.74
CA ARG A 162 -1.73 12.01 -1.43
C ARG A 162 -1.64 11.65 0.06
N GLN A 163 -2.59 12.07 0.87
CA GLN A 163 -2.59 11.84 2.32
C GLN A 163 -3.76 10.95 2.72
N LEU A 164 -3.47 10.02 3.63
CA LEU A 164 -4.47 9.18 4.27
C LEU A 164 -4.72 9.71 5.67
N TYR A 165 -5.98 9.72 6.05
CA TYR A 165 -6.46 10.07 7.38
C TYR A 165 -6.98 8.81 8.04
N ALA A 166 -6.85 8.74 9.36
CA ALA A 166 -7.34 7.65 10.17
C ALA A 166 -8.39 8.17 11.15
N GLY A 167 -9.54 7.51 11.22
CA GLY A 167 -10.50 7.70 12.29
C GLY A 167 -10.25 6.70 13.39
N VAL A 168 -9.99 7.22 14.58
CA VAL A 168 -9.76 6.42 15.78
C VAL A 168 -10.85 6.74 16.80
N GLU A 169 -11.48 5.70 17.33
CA GLU A 169 -12.37 5.80 18.48
C GLU A 169 -11.54 5.61 19.75
N TRP A 170 -11.34 6.68 20.51
CA TRP A 170 -10.52 6.65 21.72
C TRP A 170 -11.32 6.16 22.92
N ARG A 171 -10.78 5.17 23.64
CA ARG A 171 -11.22 4.80 24.99
C ARG A 171 -10.55 5.71 26.01
N VAL A 172 -9.25 5.93 25.85
CA VAL A 172 -8.46 6.92 26.57
C VAL A 172 -7.83 7.83 25.53
N ALA A 173 -8.33 9.05 25.44
CA ALA A 173 -7.81 10.04 24.52
C ALA A 173 -6.41 10.48 24.95
N PRO A 174 -5.48 10.73 24.01
CA PRO A 174 -4.15 11.21 24.34
C PRO A 174 -4.22 12.54 25.11
N SER A 175 -3.43 12.61 26.18
CA SER A 175 -3.36 13.70 27.16
C SER A 175 -3.04 15.07 26.54
N ARG A 176 -2.35 15.09 25.39
CA ARG A 176 -2.07 16.29 24.61
C ARG A 176 -2.73 16.21 23.24
N ARG A 177 -3.79 16.99 23.04
CA ARG A 177 -4.26 17.36 21.71
C ARG A 177 -3.41 18.51 21.18
N ARG A 178 -2.25 18.25 20.57
CA ARG A 178 -1.74 19.24 19.61
C ARG A 178 -2.57 19.11 18.34
N GLY A 179 -3.53 20.00 18.16
CA GLY A 179 -4.00 20.34 16.82
C GLY A 179 -2.82 20.86 16.00
N GLY A 180 -2.72 20.43 14.74
CA GLY A 180 -1.87 21.10 13.72
C GLY A 180 -0.54 20.43 13.39
N TRP A 181 -0.55 19.68 12.28
CA TRP A 181 0.44 19.58 11.18
C TRP A 181 1.90 20.09 11.33
N ALA A 182 2.80 19.23 10.83
CA ALA A 182 4.10 19.46 10.17
C ALA A 182 5.37 19.75 10.99
N GLY A 183 6.43 18.95 10.72
CA GLY A 183 7.82 19.43 10.82
C GLY A 183 8.83 18.56 11.58
N ARG A 184 9.13 17.35 11.09
CA ARG A 184 10.41 16.58 11.18
C ARG A 184 10.08 15.13 10.83
N CYS A 185 10.61 14.51 9.78
CA CYS A 185 12.04 14.38 9.50
C CYS A 185 12.34 14.52 7.99
N MET A 186 13.12 15.54 7.66
CA MET A 186 14.22 15.35 6.71
C MET A 186 15.44 14.99 7.54
N ARG A 187 15.97 13.79 7.33
CA ARG A 187 17.39 13.51 7.16
C ARG A 187 17.53 12.16 6.50
#